data_AF-W1VFJ2-F1
#
_entry.id   AF-W1VFJ2-F1
#
_cell.length_a   1.000
_cell.length_b   1.000
_cell.length_c   1.000
_cell.angle_alpha   90.00
_cell.angle_beta   90.00
_cell.angle_gamma   90.00
#
_symmetry.space_group_name_H-M   'P 1'
#
loop_
_entity.id
_entity.type
_entity.pdbx_description
1 polymer ?
#
loop_
_entity_poly.entity_id
_entity_poly.type
_entity_poly.pdbx_seq_one_letter_code
_entity_poly.pdbx_strand_id
1 'polypeptide(L)' 'MPASAPPDGPLIVQSDKTVLLEVSHPASADARRAIAPFAELERAPEHIHPYRITPLALWNARAAG' A
#
# COMPACT_ATOMS: atom_id res chain seq x y z
N MET A 1 1.63 -26.23 -6.40
CA MET A 1 2.40 -24.98 -6.38
C MET A 1 2.17 -24.36 -5.01
N PRO A 2 3.19 -24.18 -4.15
CA PRO A 2 2.94 -23.49 -2.89
C PRO A 2 2.58 -22.04 -3.23
N ALA A 3 1.41 -21.60 -2.79
CA ALA A 3 1.10 -20.18 -2.73
C ALA A 3 2.22 -19.55 -1.90
N SER A 4 2.91 -18.55 -2.47
CA SER A 4 3.87 -17.73 -1.74
C SER A 4 3.22 -17.39 -0.41
N ALA A 5 3.86 -17.76 0.71
CA ALA A 5 3.48 -17.21 2.00
C ALA A 5 3.34 -15.69 1.81
N PRO A 6 2.28 -15.05 2.35
CA PRO A 6 2.22 -13.60 2.31
C PRO A 6 3.55 -13.12 2.89
N PRO A 7 4.27 -12.22 2.20
CA PRO A 7 5.47 -11.65 2.79
C PRO A 7 5.08 -11.16 4.19
N ASP A 8 5.89 -11.42 5.21
CA ASP A 8 5.66 -11.01 6.62
C ASP A 8 5.64 -9.47 6.81
N GLY A 9 5.29 -8.73 5.76
CA GLY A 9 5.16 -7.30 5.70
C GLY A 9 3.69 -6.87 5.52
N PRO A 10 3.33 -5.68 6.03
CA PRO A 10 1.96 -5.16 6.02
C PRO A 10 1.43 -4.77 4.62
N LEU A 11 2.23 -4.93 3.55
CA LEU A 11 1.94 -4.41 2.22
C LEU A 11 2.08 -5.50 1.15
N ILE A 12 1.06 -5.61 0.29
CA ILE A 12 1.11 -6.42 -0.93
C ILE A 12 0.94 -5.49 -2.13
N VAL A 13 1.91 -5.49 -3.04
CA VAL A 13 1.86 -4.72 -4.28
C VAL A 13 1.42 -5.62 -5.44
N GLN A 14 0.36 -5.23 -6.13
CA GLN A 14 -0.21 -5.97 -7.25
C GLN A 14 0.23 -5.40 -8.60
N SER A 15 0.16 -6.22 -9.66
CA SER A 15 0.59 -5.84 -11.02
C SER A 15 -0.30 -4.77 -11.68
N ASP A 16 -1.52 -4.57 -11.16
CA ASP A 16 -2.47 -3.56 -11.62
C ASP A 16 -2.27 -2.20 -10.93
N LYS A 17 -1.18 -2.05 -10.15
CA LYS A 17 -0.81 -0.86 -9.37
C LYS A 17 -1.65 -0.64 -8.11
N THR A 18 -2.35 -1.67 -7.66
CA THR A 18 -3.04 -1.69 -6.36
C THR A 18 -2.07 -2.10 -5.26
N VAL A 19 -2.10 -1.40 -4.12
CA VAL A 19 -1.35 -1.71 -2.91
C VAL A 19 -2.34 -2.05 -1.81
N LEU A 20 -2.26 -3.26 -1.28
CA LEU A 20 -3.12 -3.73 -0.20
C LEU A 20 -2.36 -3.56 1.12
N LEU A 21 -2.90 -2.74 2.02
CA LEU A 21 -2.37 -2.54 3.37
C LEU A 21 -3.19 -3.33 4.39
N GLU A 22 -2.54 -4.24 5.12
CA GLU A 22 -3.15 -4.93 6.25
C GLU A 22 -3.10 -4.05 7.50
N VAL A 23 -4.27 -3.72 8.07
CA VAL A 23 -4.37 -2.79 9.22
C VAL A 23 -4.05 -3.48 10.55
N SER A 24 -4.35 -4.77 10.65
CA SER A 24 -4.10 -5.60 11.83
C SER A 24 -2.61 -5.81 12.12
N HIS A 25 -1.74 -5.54 11.15
CA HIS A 25 -0.30 -5.71 11.30
C HIS A 25 0.29 -4.58 12.17
N PRO A 26 1.20 -4.87 13.13
CA PRO A 26 1.79 -3.85 14.01
C PRO A 26 2.54 -2.73 13.26
N ALA A 27 3.10 -3.03 12.08
CA ALA A 27 3.77 -2.05 11.22
C ALA A 27 2.83 -1.30 10.24
N SER A 28 1.52 -1.47 10.35
CA SER A 28 0.55 -0.90 9.39
C SER A 28 0.56 0.62 9.33
N ALA A 29 0.77 1.28 10.48
CA ALA A 29 0.84 2.73 10.55
C ALA A 29 2.08 3.31 9.84
N ASP A 30 3.25 2.70 10.02
CA ASP A 30 4.48 3.12 9.34
C ASP A 30 4.42 2.82 7.84
N ALA A 31 3.90 1.65 7.48
CA ALA A 31 3.66 1.29 6.09
C ALA A 31 2.71 2.26 5.39
N ARG A 32 1.61 2.65 6.06
CA ARG A 32 0.67 3.66 5.56
C ARG A 32 1.37 4.99 5.28
N ARG A 33 2.23 5.45 6.19
CA ARG A 33 2.99 6.70 6.02
C ARG A 33 3.96 6.62 4.86
N ALA A 34 4.63 5.47 4.70
CA ALA A 34 5.57 5.25 3.60
C ALA A 34 4.88 5.26 2.23
N ILE A 35 3.65 4.73 2.11
CA ILE A 35 2.92 4.70 0.82
C ILE A 35 2.08 5.95 0.54
N ALA A 36 1.73 6.73 1.56
CA ALA A 36 0.90 7.93 1.42
C ALA A 36 1.32 8.91 0.30
N PRO A 37 2.62 9.17 0.04
CA PRO A 37 3.02 10.04 -1.06
C PRO A 37 2.86 9.38 -2.44
N PHE A 38 2.87 8.05 -2.54
CA PHE A 38 2.88 7.31 -3.81
C PHE A 38 1.52 6.75 -4.21
N ALA A 39 0.61 6.56 -3.26
CA ALA A 39 -0.65 5.88 -3.49
C ALA A 39 -1.80 6.54 -2.74
N GLU A 40 -2.95 6.61 -3.39
CA GLU A 40 -4.17 7.20 -2.86
C GLU A 40 -5.07 6.09 -2.30
N LEU A 41 -5.68 6.34 -1.14
CA LEU A 41 -6.61 5.39 -0.51
C LEU A 41 -7.89 5.30 -1.34
N GLU A 42 -8.21 4.12 -1.86
CA GLU A 42 -9.47 3.93 -2.59
C GLU A 42 -10.66 3.71 -1.64
N ARG A 43 -10.47 2.85 -0.63
CA ARG A 43 -11.49 2.49 0.36
C ARG A 43 -10.85 1.98 1.65
N ALA A 44 -11.53 2.18 2.78
CA ALA A 44 -11.07 1.75 4.10
C ALA A 44 -12.03 0.71 4.74
N PRO A 45 -12.03 -0.54 4.28
CA PRO A 45 -12.75 -1.62 4.96
C PRO A 45 -11.95 -2.15 6.16
N GLU A 46 -12.57 -2.91 7.06
CA GLU A 46 -12.03 -3.22 8.40
C GLU A 46 -10.63 -3.87 8.45
N HIS A 47 -10.27 -4.72 7.48
CA HIS A 47 -9.05 -5.56 7.56
C HIS A 47 -7.95 -5.17 6.56
N ILE A 48 -8.33 -4.83 5.32
CA ILE A 48 -7.37 -4.52 4.25
C ILE A 48 -7.77 -3.24 3.54
N HIS A 49 -6.91 -2.23 3.59
CA HIS A 49 -7.10 -0.97 2.88
C HIS A 49 -6.42 -1.02 1.50
N PRO A 50 -7.18 -1.08 0.38
CA PRO A 50 -6.60 -0.91 -0.94
C PRO A 50 -6.25 0.56 -1.23
N TYR A 51 -5.04 0.76 -1.71
CA TYR A 51 -4.50 2.00 -2.23
C TYR A 51 -4.19 1.84 -3.71
N ARG A 52 -4.29 2.91 -4.49
CA ARG A 52 -3.95 2.92 -5.91
C ARG A 52 -2.78 3.86 -6.18
N ILE A 53 -1.74 3.34 -6.82
CA ILE A 53 -0.62 4.17 -7.28
C ILE A 53 -1.08 4.96 -8.49
N THR A 54 -1.12 6.29 -8.37
CA THR A 54 -1.47 7.20 -9.46
C THR A 54 -0.20 7.86 -10.03
N PRO A 55 -0.15 8.15 -11.34
CA PRO A 55 0.96 8.91 -11.92
C PRO A 55 1.16 10.26 -11.22
N LEU A 56 0.07 10.92 -10.80
CA LEU A 56 0.10 12.18 -10.07
C LEU A 56 0.77 12.02 -8.70
N ALA A 57 0.45 10.96 -7.95
CA ALA A 57 1.09 10.66 -6.68
C ALA A 57 2.59 10.39 -6.87
N LEU A 58 3.01 9.66 -7.91
CA LEU A 58 4.43 9.47 -8.22
C LEU A 58 5.15 10.80 -8.54
N TRP A 59 4.51 11.71 -9.26
CA TRP A 59 5.05 13.06 -9.52
C TRP A 59 5.14 13.90 -8.23
N ASN A 60 4.12 13.84 -7.37
CA ASN A 60 4.11 14.52 -6.07
C ASN A 60 5.19 13.95 -5.13
N ALA A 61 5.35 12.63 -5.08
CA ALA A 61 6.39 11.99 -4.27
C ALA A 61 7.79 12.39 -4.72
N ARG A 62 8.03 12.46 -6.03
CA ARG A 62 9.29 12.99 -6.58
C ARG A 62 9.54 14.44 -6.16
N ALA A 63 8.50 15.27 -6.08
CA ALA A 63 8.63 16.66 -5.64
C ALA A 63 8.80 16.80 -4.12
N ALA A 64 8.37 15.80 -3.35
CA ALA A 64 8.36 15.83 -1.89
C ALA A 64 9.70 15.43 -1.22
N GLY A 65 10.59 14.72 -1.93
CA GLY A 65 11.98 14.45 -1.49
C GLY A 65 12.25 13.00 -1.12
#